data_AF-A0A0Q0DWB0-F1
#
_entry.id   AF-A0A0Q0DWB0-F1
#
_cell.length_a   1.000
_cell.length_b   1.000
_cell.length_c   1.000
_cell.angle_alpha   90.00
_cell.angle_beta   90.00
_cell.angle_gamma   90.00
#
_symmetry.space_group_name_H-M   'P 1'
#
loop_
_entity.id
_entity.type
_entity.pdbx_description
1 polymer ?
#
loop_
_entity_poly.entity_id
_entity_poly.type
_entity_poly.pdbx_seq_one_letter_code
_entity_poly.pdbx_strand_id
1 'polypeptide(L)' 'MKGFMVVFFTQQNRRHHGKMLGEWIVDLAKEMGLRGATLCSGIKGFGHPGQLHSSHFFELADQPTEIRGEL' A
#
# COMPACT_ATOMS: atom_id res chain seq x y z
N MET A 1 -12.02 -9.50 23.58
CA MET A 1 -12.42 -9.15 22.20
C MET A 1 -11.40 -9.72 21.23
N LYS A 2 -11.83 -10.29 20.09
CA LYS A 2 -10.96 -10.67 18.98
C LYS A 2 -11.19 -9.66 17.85
N GLY A 3 -10.13 -9.03 17.36
CA GLY A 3 -10.16 -8.14 16.21
C GLY A 3 -9.34 -8.73 15.07
N PHE A 4 -9.49 -8.18 13.88
CA PHE A 4 -8.70 -8.55 12.70
C PHE A 4 -7.97 -7.32 12.17
N MET A 5 -6.75 -7.53 11.73
CA MET A 5 -5.97 -6.52 11.01
C MET A 5 -5.70 -7.04 9.61
N VAL A 6 -5.95 -6.20 8.62
CA VAL A 6 -5.65 -6.48 7.22
C VAL A 6 -4.48 -5.60 6.81
N VAL A 7 -3.48 -6.20 6.15
CA VAL A 7 -2.31 -5.51 5.64
C VAL A 7 -2.20 -5.76 4.14
N PHE A 8 -2.12 -4.68 3.37
CA PHE A 8 -1.87 -4.71 1.93
C PHE A 8 -0.45 -4.23 1.64
N PHE A 9 0.21 -4.90 0.70
CA PHE A 9 1.48 -4.47 0.14
C PHE A 9 1.31 -4.21 -1.36
N THR A 10 1.76 -3.06 -1.81
CA THR A 10 1.73 -2.65 -3.23
C THR A 10 2.97 -1.82 -3.57
N GLN A 11 3.07 -1.31 -4.79
CA GLN A 11 4.04 -0.30 -5.21
C GLN A 11 3.33 1.05 -5.37
N GLN A 12 4.08 2.14 -5.16
CA GLN A 12 3.56 3.50 -5.14
C GLN A 12 2.97 3.94 -6.50
N ASN A 13 3.54 3.50 -7.62
CA ASN A 13 3.06 3.83 -8.97
C ASN A 13 1.86 3.00 -9.45
N ARG A 14 1.41 1.98 -8.71
CA ARG A 14 0.23 1.20 -9.10
C ARG A 14 -0.98 2.11 -9.07
N ARG A 15 -1.82 2.01 -10.11
CA ARG A 15 -3.02 2.83 -10.23
C ARG A 15 -4.27 1.98 -10.36
N HIS A 16 -5.37 2.51 -9.84
CA HIS A 16 -6.71 2.01 -10.02
C HIS A 16 -7.63 3.18 -10.38
N HIS A 17 -8.31 3.08 -11.52
CA HIS A 17 -9.12 4.17 -12.09
C HIS A 17 -8.42 5.55 -12.13
N GLY A 18 -7.12 5.56 -12.48
CA GLY A 18 -6.32 6.78 -12.55
C GLY A 18 -5.80 7.31 -11.21
N LYS A 19 -6.28 6.81 -10.06
CA LYS A 19 -5.79 7.14 -8.73
C LYS A 19 -4.66 6.20 -8.30
N MET A 20 -3.74 6.65 -7.44
CA MET A 20 -2.74 5.76 -6.83
C MET A 20 -3.43 4.69 -6.00
N LEU A 21 -3.03 3.43 -6.17
CA LEU A 21 -3.73 2.27 -5.62
C LEU A 21 -3.75 2.32 -4.08
N GLY A 22 -2.63 2.70 -3.45
CA GLY A 22 -2.58 2.83 -1.99
C GLY A 22 -3.58 3.87 -1.46
N GLU A 23 -3.67 5.04 -2.11
CA GLU A 23 -4.65 6.06 -1.74
C GLU A 23 -6.09 5.61 -2.02
N TRP A 24 -6.33 4.86 -3.10
CA TRP A 24 -7.65 4.32 -3.40
C TRP A 24 -8.10 3.32 -2.33
N ILE A 25 -7.20 2.46 -1.83
CA ILE A 25 -7.50 1.51 -0.75
C ILE A 25 -7.86 2.25 0.56
N VAL A 26 -7.13 3.33 0.89
CA VAL A 26 -7.43 4.13 2.10
C VAL A 26 -8.80 4.79 2.02
N ASP A 27 -9.14 5.36 0.86
CA ASP A 27 -10.47 5.94 0.65
C ASP A 27 -11.57 4.87 0.75
N LEU A 28 -11.36 3.71 0.11
CA LEU A 28 -12.30 2.60 0.19
C LEU A 28 -12.50 2.12 1.63
N ALA A 29 -11.41 2.00 2.41
CA ALA A 29 -11.49 1.62 3.83
C ALA A 29 -12.34 2.63 4.63
N LYS A 30 -12.21 3.92 4.33
CA LYS A 30 -13.04 4.98 4.94
C LYS A 30 -14.50 4.87 4.52
N GLU A 31 -14.78 4.63 3.24
CA GLU A 31 -16.15 4.42 2.72
C GLU A 31 -16.82 3.18 3.33
N MET A 32 -16.05 2.12 3.57
CA MET A 32 -16.52 0.89 4.22
C MET A 32 -16.73 1.02 5.73
N GLY A 33 -16.38 2.16 6.34
CA GLY A 33 -16.58 2.39 7.78
C GLY A 33 -15.56 1.70 8.68
N LEU A 34 -14.37 1.38 8.18
CA LEU A 34 -13.28 0.88 9.04
C LEU A 34 -12.92 1.93 10.09
N ARG A 35 -12.50 1.47 11.27
CA ARG A 35 -12.15 2.37 12.39
C ARG A 35 -10.91 3.20 12.11
N GLY A 36 -10.01 2.68 11.28
CA GLY A 36 -8.82 3.40 10.86
C GLY A 36 -8.04 2.62 9.79
N ALA A 37 -7.29 3.37 8.99
CA ALA A 37 -6.31 2.84 8.07
C ALA A 37 -5.08 3.75 8.04
N THR A 38 -3.89 3.17 7.91
CA THR A 38 -2.61 3.89 7.79
C THR A 38 -1.88 3.41 6.54
N LEU A 39 -1.36 4.36 5.76
CA LEU A 39 -0.50 4.11 4.60
C LEU A 39 0.94 4.53 4.92
N CYS A 40 1.90 3.65 4.63
CA CYS A 40 3.33 3.91 4.82
C CYS A 40 4.13 3.58 3.55
N SER A 41 5.10 4.42 3.21
CA SER A 41 6.06 4.13 2.12
C SER A 41 7.29 3.42 2.68
N GLY A 42 7.67 2.32 2.04
CA GLY A 42 8.89 1.57 2.33
C GLY A 42 10.08 2.08 1.51
N ILE A 43 11.28 1.85 2.02
CA ILE A 43 12.54 2.19 1.33
C ILE A 43 12.88 1.15 0.25
N LYS A 44 12.50 -0.11 0.49
CA LYS A 44 12.86 -1.25 -0.36
C LYS A 44 11.95 -2.45 -0.12
N GLY A 45 11.68 -3.23 -1.16
CA GLY A 45 10.84 -4.42 -1.11
C GLY A 45 11.04 -5.31 -2.35
N PHE A 46 10.51 -6.51 -2.33
CA PHE A 46 10.55 -7.44 -3.47
C PHE A 46 9.17 -8.02 -3.73
N GLY A 47 8.85 -8.19 -5.02
CA GLY A 47 7.59 -8.80 -5.47
C GLY A 47 7.76 -10.26 -5.90
N HIS A 48 6.67 -10.84 -6.41
CA HIS A 48 6.64 -12.20 -6.97
C HIS A 48 7.77 -12.51 -7.98
N PRO A 49 8.16 -11.61 -8.92
CA PRO A 49 9.27 -11.89 -9.84
C PRO A 49 10.67 -11.80 -9.19
N GLY A 50 10.77 -11.59 -7.87
CA GLY A 50 12.04 -11.48 -7.15
C GLY A 50 12.82 -10.19 -7.40
N GLN A 51 12.28 -9.30 -8.24
CA GLN A 51 12.89 -7.99 -8.51
C GLN A 51 12.84 -7.10 -7.27
N LEU A 52 13.94 -6.38 -7.09
CA LEU A 52 14.22 -5.60 -5.91
C LEU A 52 13.92 -4.13 -6.22
N HIS A 53 12.87 -3.61 -5.59
CA HIS A 53 12.43 -2.24 -5.78
C HIS A 53 13.03 -1.38 -4.67
N SER A 54 13.67 -0.26 -5.00
CA SER A 54 14.32 0.61 -4.00
C SER A 54 14.24 2.08 -4.40
N SER A 55 14.16 2.96 -3.40
CA SER A 55 14.06 4.41 -3.60
C SER A 55 15.33 5.07 -4.14
N HIS A 56 16.45 4.34 -4.25
CA HIS A 56 17.78 4.94 -4.39
C HIS A 56 18.38 4.95 -5.80
N PHE A 57 17.80 4.23 -6.78
CA PHE A 57 18.38 4.17 -8.13
C PHE A 57 17.26 4.19 -9.17
N PHE A 58 17.11 5.35 -9.82
CA PHE A 58 16.36 5.61 -11.06
C PHE A 58 14.85 5.31 -11.15
N GLU A 59 14.23 4.63 -10.19
CA GLU A 59 12.77 4.42 -10.21
C GLU A 59 12.14 4.79 -8.86
N LEU A 60 12.01 6.10 -8.59
CA LEU A 60 11.12 6.59 -7.52
C LEU A 60 9.66 6.10 -7.67
N ALA A 61 9.32 5.53 -8.83
CA ALA A 61 8.02 4.98 -9.13
C ALA A 61 7.73 3.64 -8.41
N ASP A 62 8.75 2.88 -8.01
CA ASP A 62 8.55 1.49 -7.56
C ASP A 62 8.63 1.30 -6.03
N GLN A 63 8.59 2.40 -5.25
CA GLN A 63 8.64 2.31 -3.80
C GLN A 63 7.53 1.42 -3.25
N PRO A 64 7.84 0.45 -2.37
CA PRO A 64 6.81 -0.34 -1.72
C PRO A 64 5.90 0.56 -0.88
N THR A 65 4.62 0.22 -0.84
CA THR A 65 3.63 0.87 0.01
C THR A 65 2.91 -0.18 0.82
N GLU A 66 2.77 0.08 2.11
CA GLU A 66 2.03 -0.74 3.05
C GLU A 66 0.76 0.01 3.47
N ILE A 67 -0.38 -0.68 3.49
CA ILE A 67 -1.63 -0.16 4.03
C ILE A 67 -2.11 -1.12 5.11
N ARG A 68 -2.29 -0.62 6.34
CA ARG A 68 -2.84 -1.38 7.48
C ARG A 68 -4.21 -0.84 7.85
N GLY A 69 -5.20 -1.70 8.00
CA GLY A 69 -6.55 -1.35 8.42
C GLY A 69 -7.05 -2.23 9.57
N GLU A 70 -7.75 -1.61 10.52
CA GLU A 70 -8.46 -2.30 11.60
C GLU A 70 -9.93 -2.48 11.22
N LEU A 71 -10.36 -3.75 11.14
CA LEU A 71 -11.75 -4.14 10.89
C LEU A 71 -12.58 -4.09 12.17
#